data_AF-A0A537LNX7-F1
#
_entry.id   AF-A0A537LNX7-F1
#
_cell.length_a   1.000
_cell.length_b   1.000
_cell.length_c   1.000
_cell.angle_alpha   90.00
_cell.angle_beta   90.00
_cell.angle_gamma   90.00
#
_symmetry.space_group_name_H-M   'P 1'
#
loop_
_entity.id
_entity.type
_entity.pdbx_description
1 polymer ?
#
loop_
_entity_poly.entity_id
_entity_poly.type
_entity_poly.pdbx_seq_one_letter_code
_entity_poly.pdbx_strand_id
1 'polypeptide(L)'
;MGVMLVVGLVAMVSASAALGADMMAAAKTELGTALTHAGFAAGYDAVAEVELHLHHVVNCLEGAAGKNYNMGAGNVCQGQGNGIFADLKDSGMAGAHALPYAEIADQVANWGIQQTMAKDLGRAKAAATAAKAIIQLSIDNFK
;
A
#
# COMPACT_ATOMS: atom_id res chain seq x y z
N MET A 1 -6.22 21.92 42.81
CA MET A 1 -5.37 21.79 41.59
C MET A 1 -5.21 20.35 41.08
N GLY A 2 -5.89 19.34 41.63
CA GLY A 2 -5.73 17.94 41.17
C GLY A 2 -6.71 17.45 40.09
N VAL A 3 -7.83 18.14 39.85
CA VAL A 3 -8.89 17.67 38.94
C VAL A 3 -8.61 18.05 37.48
N MET A 4 -7.90 19.16 37.22
CA MET A 4 -7.54 19.57 35.84
C MET A 4 -6.48 18.67 35.19
N LEU A 5 -5.65 17.97 35.96
CA LEU A 5 -4.61 17.10 35.43
C LEU A 5 -5.18 15.78 34.86
N VAL A 6 -6.27 15.28 35.45
CA VAL A 6 -6.92 14.03 35.04
C VAL A 6 -7.78 14.22 33.79
N VAL A 7 -8.43 15.37 33.64
CA VAL A 7 -9.24 15.70 32.45
C VAL A 7 -8.35 15.95 31.21
N GLY A 8 -7.17 16.56 31.39
CA GLY A 8 -6.21 16.75 30.31
C GLY A 8 -5.61 15.44 29.76
N LEU A 9 -5.40 14.45 30.63
CA LEU A 9 -4.84 13.14 30.22
C LEU A 9 -5.86 12.31 29.42
N VAL A 10 -7.15 12.37 29.76
CA VAL A 10 -8.22 11.61 29.08
C VAL A 10 -8.53 12.16 27.69
N ALA A 11 -8.42 13.48 27.49
CA ALA A 11 -8.62 14.13 26.18
C ALA A 11 -7.48 13.85 25.17
N MET A 12 -6.24 13.68 25.66
CA MET A 12 -5.07 13.41 24.80
C MET A 12 -5.07 11.96 24.29
N VAL A 13 -5.54 11.00 25.08
CA VAL A 13 -5.62 9.57 24.69
C VAL A 13 -6.68 9.32 23.62
N SER A 14 -7.76 10.12 23.61
CA SER A 14 -8.86 9.98 22.66
C SER A 14 -8.54 10.55 21.27
N ALA A 15 -7.70 11.59 21.17
CA ALA A 15 -7.23 12.13 19.89
C ALA A 15 -6.34 11.14 19.12
N SER A 16 -5.46 10.41 19.82
CA SER A 16 -4.55 9.42 19.22
C SER A 16 -5.30 8.21 18.64
N ALA A 17 -6.39 7.80 19.29
CA ALA A 17 -7.21 6.68 18.84
C ALA A 17 -8.03 7.03 17.58
N ALA A 18 -8.53 8.26 17.48
CA ALA A 18 -9.23 8.73 16.29
C ALA A 18 -8.30 8.79 15.06
N LEU A 19 -7.09 9.33 15.25
CA LEU A 19 -6.10 9.40 14.18
C LEU A 19 -5.70 8.01 13.66
N GLY A 20 -5.50 7.05 14.56
CA GLY A 20 -5.21 5.66 14.18
C GLY A 20 -6.37 4.99 13.41
N ALA A 21 -7.62 5.28 13.78
CA ALA A 21 -8.80 4.75 13.08
C ALA A 21 -8.95 5.33 11.66
N ASP A 22 -8.64 6.61 11.47
CA ASP A 22 -8.65 7.26 10.16
C ASP A 22 -7.58 6.66 9.24
N MET A 23 -6.37 6.43 9.76
CA MET A 23 -5.29 5.79 8.99
C MET A 23 -5.60 4.32 8.68
N MET A 24 -6.34 3.62 9.55
CA MET A 24 -6.86 2.28 9.23
C MET A 24 -7.78 2.28 8.01
N ALA A 25 -8.70 3.25 7.93
CA ALA A 25 -9.62 3.36 6.80
C ALA A 25 -8.88 3.73 5.49
N ALA A 26 -7.90 4.63 5.59
CA ALA A 26 -7.04 5.02 4.48
C ALA A 26 -6.27 3.81 3.91
N ALA A 27 -5.50 3.12 4.75
CA ALA A 27 -4.73 1.95 4.35
C ALA A 27 -5.61 0.83 3.74
N LYS A 28 -6.83 0.60 4.26
CA LYS A 28 -7.77 -0.37 3.65
C LYS A 28 -8.19 0.02 2.24
N THR A 29 -8.45 1.30 2.03
CA THR A 29 -8.86 1.84 0.73
C THR A 29 -7.72 1.72 -0.28
N GLU A 30 -6.51 2.13 0.10
CA GLU A 30 -5.32 2.04 -0.74
C GLU A 30 -4.94 0.59 -1.06
N LEU A 31 -4.98 -0.32 -0.07
CA LEU A 31 -4.75 -1.76 -0.28
C LEU A 31 -5.73 -2.36 -1.30
N GLY A 32 -7.01 -1.95 -1.25
CA GLY A 32 -8.03 -2.38 -2.23
C GLY A 32 -7.73 -1.89 -3.65
N THR A 33 -7.28 -0.63 -3.78
CA THR A 33 -6.83 -0.07 -5.05
C THR A 33 -5.59 -0.81 -5.57
N ALA A 34 -4.58 -1.01 -4.73
CA ALA A 34 -3.37 -1.76 -5.09
C ALA A 34 -3.69 -3.20 -5.51
N LEU A 35 -4.58 -3.89 -4.80
CA LEU A 35 -5.02 -5.25 -5.15
C LEU A 35 -5.67 -5.29 -6.54
N THR A 36 -6.52 -4.29 -6.84
CA THR A 36 -7.20 -4.17 -8.13
C THR A 36 -6.17 -4.00 -9.26
N HIS A 37 -5.21 -3.11 -9.09
CA HIS A 37 -4.18 -2.86 -10.10
C HIS A 37 -3.20 -4.03 -10.25
N ALA A 38 -2.86 -4.74 -9.18
CA ALA A 38 -2.10 -5.99 -9.28
C ALA A 38 -2.88 -7.06 -10.05
N GLY A 39 -4.20 -7.12 -9.87
CA GLY A 39 -5.10 -7.98 -10.65
C GLY A 39 -5.13 -7.64 -12.13
N PHE A 40 -5.16 -6.35 -12.47
CA PHE A 40 -5.03 -5.88 -13.85
C PHE A 40 -3.69 -6.28 -14.45
N ALA A 41 -2.58 -5.99 -13.78
CA ALA A 41 -1.24 -6.38 -14.23
C ALA A 41 -1.10 -7.89 -14.47
N ALA A 42 -1.72 -8.73 -13.62
CA ALA A 42 -1.71 -10.18 -13.81
C ALA A 42 -2.57 -10.64 -15.02
N GLY A 43 -3.53 -9.83 -15.46
CA GLY A 43 -4.48 -10.14 -16.52
C GLY A 43 -4.09 -9.68 -17.92
N TYR A 44 -3.33 -8.59 -18.06
CA TYR A 44 -2.96 -8.03 -19.37
C TYR A 44 -1.99 -8.90 -20.17
N ASP A 45 -2.00 -8.73 -21.49
CA ASP A 45 -1.21 -9.53 -22.45
C ASP A 45 -0.08 -8.73 -23.14
N ALA A 46 0.15 -7.50 -22.73
CA ALA A 46 1.25 -6.69 -23.21
C ALA A 46 2.04 -6.10 -22.03
N VAL A 47 3.36 -6.13 -22.17
CA VAL A 47 4.28 -5.84 -21.05
C VAL A 47 4.14 -4.41 -20.57
N ALA A 48 3.88 -3.46 -21.47
CA ALA A 48 3.68 -2.06 -21.12
C ALA A 48 2.48 -1.86 -20.17
N GLU A 49 1.39 -2.60 -20.39
CA GLU A 49 0.20 -2.56 -19.54
C GLU A 49 0.47 -3.24 -18.19
N VAL A 50 1.19 -4.37 -18.17
CA VAL A 50 1.63 -5.02 -16.93
C VAL A 50 2.48 -4.06 -16.10
N GLU A 51 3.47 -3.42 -16.73
CA GLU A 51 4.38 -2.47 -16.10
C GLU A 51 3.65 -1.24 -15.57
N LEU A 52 2.74 -0.65 -16.36
CA LEU A 52 1.92 0.49 -15.93
C LEU A 52 1.08 0.14 -14.70
N HIS A 53 0.43 -1.02 -14.69
CA HIS A 53 -0.38 -1.44 -13.56
C HIS A 53 0.46 -1.82 -12.33
N LEU A 54 1.68 -2.34 -12.50
CA LEU A 54 2.61 -2.52 -11.38
C LEU A 54 3.16 -1.19 -10.85
N HIS A 55 3.38 -0.17 -11.69
CA HIS A 55 3.71 1.16 -11.21
C HIS A 55 2.60 1.76 -10.34
N HIS A 56 1.34 1.56 -10.71
CA HIS A 56 0.21 1.97 -9.86
C HIS A 56 0.24 1.28 -8.49
N VAL A 57 0.61 -0.01 -8.45
CA VAL A 57 0.77 -0.76 -7.19
C VAL A 57 1.89 -0.15 -6.33
N VAL A 58 3.07 0.09 -6.92
CA VAL A 58 4.20 0.71 -6.22
C VAL A 58 3.83 2.11 -5.70
N ASN A 59 3.16 2.92 -6.53
CA ASN A 59 2.74 4.27 -6.15
C ASN A 59 1.77 4.27 -4.95
N CYS A 60 0.84 3.31 -4.89
CA CYS A 60 -0.04 3.13 -3.75
C CYS A 60 0.71 2.63 -2.50
N LEU A 61 1.67 1.71 -2.66
CA LEU A 61 2.42 1.14 -1.53
C LEU A 61 3.29 2.19 -0.85
N GLU A 62 4.01 2.97 -1.64
CA GLU A 62 5.01 3.90 -1.12
C GLU A 62 4.49 5.33 -0.90
N GLY A 63 3.42 5.74 -1.62
CA GLY A 63 2.97 7.12 -1.66
C GLY A 63 3.92 8.06 -2.40
N ALA A 64 3.57 9.34 -2.51
CA ALA A 64 4.32 10.34 -3.30
C ALA A 64 5.74 10.64 -2.77
N ALA A 65 6.02 10.29 -1.51
CA ALA A 65 7.35 10.39 -0.90
C ALA A 65 8.18 9.10 -1.08
N GLY A 66 7.63 8.09 -1.75
CA GLY A 66 8.24 6.80 -2.03
C GLY A 66 9.52 6.88 -2.86
N LYS A 67 10.43 5.93 -2.63
CA LYS A 67 11.71 5.84 -3.35
C LYS A 67 11.51 5.51 -4.83
N ASN A 68 10.59 4.61 -5.12
CA ASN A 68 10.28 4.08 -6.44
C ASN A 68 8.97 4.65 -7.01
N TYR A 69 8.33 5.59 -6.31
CA TYR A 69 7.16 6.32 -6.81
C TYR A 69 7.45 6.94 -8.19
N ASN A 70 6.56 6.67 -9.14
CA ASN A 70 6.64 7.14 -10.51
C ASN A 70 5.45 8.06 -10.85
N MET A 71 5.68 9.38 -10.83
CA MET A 71 4.68 10.38 -11.21
C MET A 71 4.17 10.19 -12.65
N GLY A 72 5.04 9.73 -13.56
CA GLY A 72 4.69 9.55 -14.98
C GLY A 72 3.69 8.42 -15.23
N ALA A 73 3.57 7.47 -14.29
CA ALA A 73 2.55 6.43 -14.34
C ALA A 73 1.18 6.89 -13.79
N GLY A 74 1.15 8.01 -13.03
CA GLY A 74 -0.06 8.52 -12.38
C GLY A 74 -0.27 7.98 -10.96
N ASN A 75 -1.04 8.72 -10.16
CA ASN A 75 -1.33 8.40 -8.75
C ASN A 75 -2.78 7.98 -8.55
N VAL A 76 -3.04 6.68 -8.65
CA VAL A 76 -4.41 6.13 -8.51
C VAL A 76 -4.89 6.05 -7.05
N CYS A 77 -3.97 6.17 -6.08
CA CYS A 77 -4.29 6.25 -4.66
C CYS A 77 -4.38 7.71 -4.14
N GLN A 78 -4.33 8.71 -5.04
CA GLN A 78 -4.39 10.11 -4.62
C GLN A 78 -5.68 10.43 -3.86
N GLY A 79 -5.52 11.00 -2.66
CA GLY A 79 -6.63 11.39 -1.78
C GLY A 79 -7.24 10.23 -0.99
N GLN A 80 -6.69 9.01 -1.09
CA GLN A 80 -7.12 7.86 -0.29
C GLN A 80 -6.36 7.75 1.04
N GLY A 81 -5.16 8.33 1.10
CA GLY A 81 -4.22 8.18 2.21
C GLY A 81 -2.88 8.84 1.90
N ASN A 82 -1.85 8.47 2.67
CA ASN A 82 -0.48 8.97 2.51
C ASN A 82 0.46 7.94 1.85
N GLY A 83 -0.08 6.81 1.40
CA GLY A 83 0.65 5.62 0.98
C GLY A 83 0.55 4.52 2.04
N ILE A 84 0.36 3.28 1.58
CA ILE A 84 0.04 2.13 2.43
C ILE A 84 1.07 1.94 3.54
N PHE A 85 2.36 2.15 3.26
CA PHE A 85 3.39 2.03 4.29
C PHE A 85 3.27 3.03 5.42
N ALA A 86 2.93 4.29 5.10
CA ALA A 86 2.75 5.33 6.10
C ALA A 86 1.48 5.04 6.92
N ASP A 87 0.37 4.77 6.22
CA ASP A 87 -0.92 4.59 6.86
C ASP A 87 -0.98 3.31 7.70
N LEU A 88 -0.32 2.22 7.27
CA LEU A 88 -0.17 1.01 8.09
C LEU A 88 0.67 1.29 9.35
N LYS A 89 1.76 2.05 9.28
CA LYS A 89 2.56 2.40 10.46
C LYS A 89 1.76 3.24 11.46
N ASP A 90 1.00 4.20 10.95
CA ASP A 90 0.22 5.13 11.78
C ASP A 90 -1.07 4.49 12.33
N SER A 91 -1.51 3.37 11.75
CA SER A 91 -2.66 2.58 12.23
C SER A 91 -2.40 1.69 13.46
N GLY A 92 -1.16 1.68 13.98
CA GLY A 92 -0.81 0.94 15.19
C GLY A 92 -0.71 -0.59 14.97
N MET A 93 -1.21 -1.38 15.91
CA MET A 93 -0.99 -2.84 15.90
C MET A 93 -1.64 -3.55 14.73
N ALA A 94 -2.77 -3.06 14.26
CA ALA A 94 -3.42 -3.59 13.08
C ALA A 94 -2.49 -3.55 11.87
N GLY A 95 -1.89 -2.39 11.60
CA GLY A 95 -1.01 -2.24 10.44
C GLY A 95 0.35 -2.90 10.63
N ALA A 96 0.83 -3.07 11.87
CA ALA A 96 2.07 -3.80 12.13
C ALA A 96 2.06 -5.24 11.62
N HIS A 97 0.89 -5.91 11.63
CA HIS A 97 0.74 -7.27 11.09
C HIS A 97 0.65 -7.31 9.56
N ALA A 98 0.14 -6.24 8.94
CA ALA A 98 -0.03 -6.12 7.50
C ALA A 98 1.22 -5.60 6.77
N LEU A 99 2.03 -4.78 7.45
CA LEU A 99 3.16 -4.05 6.86
C LEU A 99 4.22 -4.97 6.22
N PRO A 100 4.67 -6.08 6.83
CA PRO A 100 5.67 -6.94 6.21
C PRO A 100 5.20 -7.51 4.85
N TYR A 101 3.92 -7.81 4.72
CA TYR A 101 3.35 -8.27 3.45
C TYR A 101 3.33 -7.14 2.42
N ALA A 102 2.94 -5.93 2.82
CA ALA A 102 2.99 -4.77 1.92
C ALA A 102 4.43 -4.52 1.41
N GLU A 103 5.45 -4.64 2.27
CA GLU A 103 6.86 -4.49 1.89
C GLU A 103 7.32 -5.56 0.89
N ILE A 104 6.90 -6.82 1.07
CA ILE A 104 7.22 -7.89 0.11
C ILE A 104 6.47 -7.66 -1.21
N ALA A 105 5.21 -7.21 -1.17
CA ALA A 105 4.46 -6.87 -2.38
C ALA A 105 5.15 -5.78 -3.19
N ASP A 106 5.67 -4.75 -2.51
CA ASP A 106 6.44 -3.68 -3.15
C ASP A 106 7.73 -4.19 -3.80
N GLN A 107 8.49 -5.03 -3.10
CA GLN A 107 9.71 -5.64 -3.66
C GLN A 107 9.41 -6.43 -4.94
N VAL A 108 8.33 -7.22 -4.94
CA VAL A 108 7.93 -8.02 -6.10
C VAL A 108 7.38 -7.14 -7.22
N ALA A 109 6.60 -6.11 -6.92
CA ALA A 109 6.11 -5.16 -7.92
C ALA A 109 7.27 -4.39 -8.56
N ASN A 110 8.23 -3.90 -7.76
CA ASN A 110 9.45 -3.27 -8.21
C ASN A 110 10.32 -4.20 -9.07
N TRP A 111 10.36 -5.50 -8.76
CA TRP A 111 11.03 -6.49 -9.61
C TRP A 111 10.33 -6.65 -10.96
N GLY A 112 9.00 -6.64 -10.99
CA GLY A 112 8.19 -6.77 -12.21
C GLY A 112 8.27 -5.59 -13.18
N ILE A 113 8.64 -4.40 -12.71
CA ILE A 113 8.84 -3.18 -13.55
C ILE A 113 10.29 -2.96 -13.99
N GLN A 114 11.24 -3.84 -13.62
CA GLN A 114 12.62 -3.67 -14.04
C GLN A 114 12.75 -3.78 -15.56
N GLN A 115 13.67 -3.02 -16.16
CA GLN A 115 13.93 -3.07 -17.61
C GLN A 115 14.28 -4.47 -18.13
N THR A 116 14.82 -5.33 -17.26
CA THR A 116 15.09 -6.74 -17.56
C THR A 116 13.82 -7.56 -17.83
N MET A 117 12.64 -7.08 -17.40
CA MET A 117 11.32 -7.67 -17.62
C MET A 117 10.63 -7.19 -18.90
N ALA A 118 11.11 -6.12 -19.53
CA ALA A 118 10.48 -5.50 -20.70
C ALA A 118 10.29 -6.44 -21.91
N LYS A 119 10.99 -7.58 -21.94
CA LYS A 119 10.93 -8.59 -23.01
C LYS A 119 10.35 -9.93 -22.55
N ASP A 120 9.86 -10.03 -21.32
CA ASP A 120 9.40 -11.28 -20.72
C ASP A 120 8.04 -11.08 -20.03
N LEU A 121 6.98 -11.17 -20.84
CA LEU A 121 5.60 -11.08 -20.36
C LEU A 121 5.28 -12.13 -19.29
N GLY A 122 5.82 -13.35 -19.44
CA GLY A 122 5.59 -14.43 -18.48
C GLY A 122 6.11 -14.07 -17.09
N ARG A 123 7.34 -13.55 -17.01
CA ARG A 123 7.92 -13.09 -15.74
C ARG A 123 7.23 -11.85 -15.17
N ALA A 124 6.89 -10.88 -16.01
CA ALA A 124 6.15 -9.69 -15.57
C ALA A 124 4.77 -10.07 -14.98
N LYS A 125 4.02 -10.96 -15.64
CA LYS A 125 2.74 -11.48 -15.12
C LYS A 125 2.92 -12.32 -13.85
N ALA A 126 4.00 -13.08 -13.74
CA ALA A 126 4.31 -13.83 -12.52
C ALA A 126 4.58 -12.89 -11.33
N ALA A 127 5.35 -11.81 -11.55
CA ALA A 127 5.56 -10.75 -10.56
C ALA A 127 4.21 -10.12 -10.15
N ALA A 128 3.36 -9.77 -11.11
CA ALA A 128 2.04 -9.20 -10.83
C ALA A 128 1.13 -10.16 -10.06
N THR A 129 1.14 -11.45 -10.40
CA THR A 129 0.36 -12.48 -9.70
C THR A 129 0.83 -12.63 -8.25
N ALA A 130 2.15 -12.62 -8.03
CA ALA A 130 2.73 -12.67 -6.70
C ALA A 130 2.40 -11.40 -5.89
N ALA A 131 2.58 -10.21 -6.47
CA ALA A 131 2.20 -8.95 -5.84
C ALA A 131 0.73 -8.94 -5.42
N LYS A 132 -0.19 -9.39 -6.30
CA LYS A 132 -1.61 -9.53 -5.98
C LYS A 132 -1.85 -10.44 -4.78
N ALA A 133 -1.25 -11.64 -4.77
CA ALA A 133 -1.41 -12.59 -3.67
C ALA A 133 -0.87 -12.04 -2.34
N ILE A 134 0.26 -11.33 -2.39
CA ILE A 134 0.90 -10.78 -1.19
C ILE A 134 0.14 -9.55 -0.67
N ILE A 135 -0.43 -8.71 -1.54
CA ILE A 135 -1.35 -7.64 -1.12
C ILE A 135 -2.57 -8.23 -0.43
N GLN A 136 -3.12 -9.33 -0.94
CA GLN A 136 -4.21 -10.04 -0.26
C GLN A 136 -3.79 -10.51 1.13
N LEU A 137 -2.57 -11.04 1.29
CA LEU A 137 -2.04 -11.39 2.61
C LEU A 137 -1.92 -10.17 3.53
N SER A 138 -1.53 -9.01 3.00
CA SER A 138 -1.51 -7.76 3.78
C SER A 138 -2.92 -7.41 4.28
N ILE A 139 -3.93 -7.48 3.42
CA ILE A 139 -5.34 -7.24 3.76
C ILE A 139 -5.82 -8.25 4.81
N ASP A 140 -5.54 -9.54 4.64
CA ASP A 140 -6.01 -10.61 5.54
C ASP A 140 -5.37 -10.51 6.94
N ASN A 141 -4.19 -9.88 7.03
CA ASN A 141 -3.47 -9.65 8.28
C ASN A 141 -3.70 -8.24 8.86
N PHE A 142 -4.51 -7.40 8.21
CA PHE A 142 -4.84 -6.08 8.74
C PHE A 142 -6.02 -6.14 9.72
N LYS A 143 -5.73 -6.24 11.03
CA LYS A 143 -6.72 -6.52 12.08
C LYS A 143 -6.77 -5.49 13.19
#